data_AF-A0A0N4YWC2-F1
#
_entry.id   AF-A0A0N4YWC2-F1
#
_cell.length_a   1.000
_cell.length_b   1.000
_cell.length_c   1.000
_cell.angle_alpha   90.00
_cell.angle_beta   90.00
_cell.angle_gamma   90.00
#
_symmetry.space_group_name_H-M   'P 1'
#
loop_
_entity.id
_entity.type
_entity.pdbx_description
1 polymer ?
#
loop_
_entity_poly.entity_id
_entity_poly.type
_entity_poly.pdbx_seq_one_letter_code
_entity_poly.pdbx_strand_id
1 'polypeptide(L)'
;MVKVRTDSEKIDEKQRMITWLGIDEMSNEELTRRFDKEILKEAVVTSGNEELIREFECGRITSHRHPPGKPRQAGTRGRIIKISLPNKELRDSLLAHMRTGRQGLTSRFVHSFARRDYTVEELNLDRALRKEAGELNAREGRLAYVVRDFDIIKLKYPRDLPRRNQNAGAALGSAAEDSLIKGGADDASHRQVQGRRGKPASQA
;
A
#
# COMPACT_ATOMS: atom_id res chain seq x y z
N MET A 1 -1.85 36.98 -0.27
CA MET A 1 -0.46 36.61 0.10
C MET A 1 -0.41 35.48 1.15
N VAL A 2 -1.31 34.48 1.09
CA VAL A 2 -1.39 33.39 2.10
C VAL A 2 -0.96 32.04 1.51
N LYS A 3 -1.30 31.79 0.24
CA LYS A 3 -1.00 30.55 -0.49
C LYS A 3 0.51 30.21 -0.52
N VAL A 4 1.37 31.21 -0.74
CA VAL A 4 2.83 31.03 -0.82
C VAL A 4 3.42 30.51 0.51
N ARG A 5 2.94 31.00 1.66
CA ARG A 5 3.45 30.56 2.97
C ARG A 5 3.06 29.12 3.28
N THR A 6 1.81 28.75 3.00
CA THR A 6 1.31 27.38 3.20
C THR A 6 2.01 26.37 2.30
N ASP A 7 2.36 26.76 1.07
CA ASP A 7 3.10 25.89 0.16
C ASP A 7 4.56 25.73 0.63
N SER A 8 5.19 26.78 1.15
CA SER A 8 6.53 26.69 1.76
C SER A 8 6.57 25.77 2.99
N GLU A 9 5.61 25.89 3.91
CA GLU A 9 5.55 25.04 5.11
C GLU A 9 5.40 23.55 4.76
N LYS A 10 4.55 23.24 3.77
CA LYS A 10 4.39 21.87 3.27
C LYS A 10 5.66 21.33 2.62
N ILE A 11 6.37 22.17 1.86
CA ILE A 11 7.64 21.79 1.24
C ILE A 11 8.67 21.52 2.34
N ASP A 12 8.77 22.37 3.37
CA ASP A 12 9.71 22.22 4.48
C ASP A 12 9.43 20.97 5.32
N GLU A 13 8.16 20.61 5.55
CA GLU A 13 7.81 19.32 6.15
C GLU A 13 8.29 18.15 5.30
N LYS A 14 8.02 18.18 3.98
CA LYS A 14 8.45 17.13 3.06
C LYS A 14 9.98 16.98 3.01
N GLN A 15 10.71 18.08 3.09
CA GLN A 15 12.17 18.07 3.13
C GLN A 15 12.75 17.39 4.37
N ARG A 16 11.99 17.31 5.46
CA ARG A 16 12.42 16.68 6.72
C ARG A 16 11.88 15.26 6.91
N MET A 17 11.14 14.74 5.92
CA MET A 17 10.51 13.43 6.02
C MET A 17 11.17 12.36 5.15
N ILE A 18 11.11 11.12 5.66
CA ILE A 18 11.40 9.88 4.94
C ILE A 18 10.09 9.10 4.78
N THR A 19 9.91 8.50 3.61
CA THR A 19 8.91 7.46 3.38
C THR A 19 9.60 6.10 3.30
N TRP A 20 9.20 5.19 4.18
CA TRP A 20 9.65 3.81 4.22
C TRP A 20 8.54 2.88 3.73
N LEU A 21 8.81 2.14 2.66
CA LEU A 21 7.84 1.27 1.99
C LEU A 21 8.22 -0.20 2.16
N GLY A 22 7.23 -1.09 2.07
CA GLY A 22 7.46 -2.53 1.96
C GLY A 22 7.80 -3.22 3.27
N ILE A 23 7.50 -2.58 4.40
CA ILE A 23 7.47 -3.21 5.72
C ILE A 23 6.05 -3.68 5.97
N ASP A 24 5.88 -4.98 6.28
CA ASP A 24 4.57 -5.54 6.57
C ASP A 24 4.02 -5.01 7.90
N GLU A 25 2.71 -5.13 8.06
CA GLU A 25 2.01 -4.76 9.29
C GLU A 25 1.83 -5.99 10.17
N MET A 26 1.65 -5.75 11.46
CA MET A 26 1.37 -6.81 12.44
C MET A 26 -0.13 -7.08 12.53
N SER A 27 -0.52 -8.07 13.33
CA SER A 27 -1.92 -8.48 13.48
C SER A 27 -2.87 -7.39 13.99
N ASN A 28 -2.33 -6.34 14.62
CA ASN A 28 -3.10 -5.17 15.06
C ASN A 28 -2.25 -3.89 15.06
N GLU A 29 -2.91 -2.75 15.24
CA GLU A 29 -2.29 -1.42 15.18
C GLU A 29 -1.24 -1.21 16.28
N GLU A 30 -1.49 -1.71 17.49
CA GLU A 30 -0.58 -1.56 18.62
C GLU A 30 0.75 -2.28 18.36
N LEU A 31 0.68 -3.54 17.93
CA LEU A 31 1.84 -4.33 17.56
C LEU A 31 2.57 -3.73 16.34
N THR A 32 1.82 -3.19 15.38
CA THR A 32 2.40 -2.51 14.21
C THR A 32 3.19 -1.29 14.66
N ARG A 33 2.61 -0.44 15.51
CA ARG A 33 3.27 0.76 16.04
C ARG A 33 4.51 0.43 16.86
N ARG A 34 4.45 -0.61 17.71
CA ARG A 34 5.62 -1.07 18.48
C ARG A 34 6.72 -1.58 17.55
N PHE A 35 6.37 -2.41 16.58
CA PHE A 35 7.33 -2.91 15.61
C PHE A 35 7.98 -1.79 14.79
N ASP A 36 7.17 -0.84 14.31
CA ASP A 36 7.64 0.33 13.56
C ASP A 36 8.63 1.17 14.37
N LYS A 37 8.37 1.32 15.68
CA LYS A 37 9.30 2.02 16.59
C LYS A 37 10.61 1.26 16.73
N GLU A 38 10.59 -0.06 16.87
CA GLU A 38 11.80 -0.87 17.02
C GLU A 38 12.66 -0.88 15.75
N ILE A 39 12.06 -1.02 14.56
CA ILE A 39 12.83 -0.96 13.31
C ILE A 39 13.39 0.44 13.04
N LEU A 40 12.69 1.49 13.46
CA LEU A 40 13.20 2.86 13.38
C LEU A 40 14.35 3.07 14.37
N LYS A 41 14.20 2.59 15.61
CA LYS A 41 15.26 2.61 16.61
C LYS A 41 16.51 1.90 16.12
N GLU A 42 16.37 0.71 15.53
CA GLU A 42 17.49 -0.02 14.94
C GLU A 42 18.17 0.80 13.84
N ALA A 43 17.41 1.37 12.91
CA ALA A 43 17.96 2.21 11.85
C ALA A 43 18.72 3.43 12.39
N VAL A 44 18.20 4.08 13.43
CA VAL A 44 18.87 5.22 14.09
C VAL A 44 20.15 4.78 14.80
N VAL A 45 20.08 3.75 15.65
CA VAL A 45 21.23 3.30 16.46
C VAL A 45 22.35 2.77 15.57
N THR A 46 22.01 1.98 14.55
CA THR A 46 23.00 1.42 13.62
C THR A 46 23.62 2.46 12.69
N SER A 47 23.05 3.67 12.61
CA SER A 47 23.67 4.76 11.84
C SER A 47 24.98 5.27 12.47
N GLY A 48 25.19 5.00 13.77
CA GLY A 48 26.35 5.50 14.52
C GLY A 48 26.41 7.02 14.67
N ASN A 49 25.36 7.74 14.26
CA ASN A 49 25.30 9.19 14.32
C ASN A 49 24.71 9.62 15.68
N GLU A 50 25.55 10.17 16.54
CA GLU A 50 25.19 10.58 17.91
C GLU A 50 24.05 11.60 17.95
N GLU A 51 24.00 12.50 16.97
CA GLU A 51 22.92 13.48 16.84
C GLU A 51 21.59 12.78 16.55
N LEU A 52 21.55 11.85 15.57
CA LEU A 52 20.34 11.07 15.28
C LEU A 52 19.85 10.27 16.50
N ILE A 53 20.78 9.66 17.23
CA ILE A 53 20.46 8.88 18.44
C ILE A 53 19.84 9.79 19.49
N ARG A 54 20.48 10.92 19.81
CA ARG A 54 20.00 11.88 20.80
C ARG A 54 18.64 12.46 20.43
N GLU A 55 18.45 12.84 19.17
CA GLU A 55 17.18 13.38 18.67
C GLU A 55 16.04 12.35 18.73
N PHE A 56 16.35 11.06 18.49
CA PHE A 56 15.39 9.98 18.66
C PHE A 56 15.02 9.75 20.14
N GLU A 57 16.01 9.73 21.04
CA GLU A 57 15.79 9.59 22.48
C GLU A 57 14.99 10.76 23.08
N CYS A 58 15.20 11.98 22.57
CA CYS A 58 14.39 13.16 22.91
C CYS A 58 12.96 13.12 22.34
N GLY A 59 12.62 12.11 21.53
CA GLY A 59 11.31 11.98 20.90
C GLY A 59 11.06 12.95 19.74
N ARG A 60 12.11 13.60 19.21
CA ARG A 60 11.99 14.55 18.09
C ARG A 60 12.00 13.86 16.72
N ILE A 61 12.43 12.61 16.67
CA ILE A 61 12.24 11.72 15.52
C ILE A 61 11.02 10.84 15.79
N THR A 62 10.00 10.94 14.92
CA THR A 62 8.73 10.22 15.08
C THR A 62 8.34 9.50 13.81
N SER A 63 7.47 8.49 13.91
CA SER A 63 6.95 7.78 12.75
C SER A 63 5.48 7.39 12.89
N HIS A 64 4.78 7.31 11.76
CA HIS A 64 3.41 6.83 11.68
C HIS A 64 3.11 6.15 10.33
N ARG A 65 2.10 5.28 10.30
CA ARG A 65 1.62 4.66 9.05
C ARG A 65 0.69 5.59 8.29
N HIS A 66 0.72 5.55 6.95
CA HIS A 66 -0.14 6.34 6.09
C HIS A 66 -0.81 5.49 4.99
N PRO A 67 -2.13 5.64 4.75
CA PRO A 67 -3.07 6.48 5.51
C PRO A 67 -3.33 5.96 6.93
N PRO A 68 -3.81 6.80 7.87
CA PRO A 68 -4.21 6.34 9.20
C PRO A 68 -5.38 5.34 9.10
N GLY A 69 -5.50 4.44 10.08
CA GLY A 69 -6.55 3.41 10.08
C GLY A 69 -6.07 2.05 10.56
N LYS A 70 -6.84 1.00 10.27
CA LYS A 70 -6.49 -0.38 10.63
C LYS A 70 -5.37 -0.93 9.74
N PRO A 71 -4.57 -1.87 10.26
CA PRO A 71 -3.63 -2.62 9.44
C PRO A 71 -4.33 -3.29 8.26
N ARG A 72 -3.61 -3.37 7.14
CA ARG A 72 -4.14 -4.08 5.98
C ARG A 72 -4.14 -5.59 6.25
N GLN A 73 -4.99 -6.32 5.52
CA GLN A 73 -5.12 -7.77 5.67
C GLN A 73 -3.80 -8.49 5.37
N ALA A 74 -3.59 -9.64 6.01
CA ALA A 74 -2.43 -10.49 5.75
C ALA A 74 -2.31 -10.82 4.25
N GLY A 75 -1.08 -10.79 3.72
CA GLY A 75 -0.82 -11.00 2.29
C GLY A 75 -1.01 -9.77 1.41
N THR A 76 -1.50 -8.66 1.95
CA THR A 76 -1.50 -7.36 1.24
C THR A 76 -0.28 -6.54 1.63
N ARG A 77 0.17 -5.66 0.72
CA ARG A 77 1.28 -4.75 1.01
C ARG A 77 0.89 -3.79 2.13
N GLY A 78 1.66 -3.80 3.22
CA GLY A 78 1.48 -2.90 4.35
C GLY A 78 1.50 -1.41 3.96
N ARG A 79 0.83 -0.60 4.77
CA ARG A 79 0.85 0.87 4.62
C ARG A 79 2.28 1.43 4.68
N ILE A 80 2.52 2.57 4.02
CA ILE A 80 3.85 3.20 4.12
C ILE A 80 4.06 3.77 5.52
N ILE A 81 5.31 3.80 5.98
CA ILE A 81 5.71 4.49 7.20
C ILE A 81 6.25 5.86 6.79
N LYS A 82 5.75 6.92 7.41
CA LYS A 82 6.33 8.26 7.33
C LYS A 82 7.15 8.50 8.58
N ILE A 83 8.40 8.92 8.42
CA ILE A 83 9.31 9.28 9.49
C ILE A 83 9.57 10.77 9.40
N SER A 84 9.33 11.49 10.50
CA SER A 84 9.62 12.92 10.63
C SER A 84 10.93 13.11 11.39
N LEU A 85 11.79 13.98 10.88
CA LEU A 85 13.06 14.35 11.50
C LEU A 85 13.10 15.87 11.81
N PRO A 86 13.99 16.31 12.72
CA PRO A 86 14.07 17.72 13.11
C PRO A 86 14.45 18.66 11.95
N ASN A 87 15.37 18.22 11.08
CA ASN A 87 15.91 19.01 9.97
C ASN A 87 16.27 18.11 8.77
N LYS A 88 16.64 18.77 7.65
CA LYS A 88 16.92 18.11 6.38
C LYS A 88 18.23 17.32 6.44
N GLU A 89 19.23 17.81 7.16
CA GLU A 89 20.56 17.23 7.27
C GLU A 89 20.50 15.87 7.96
N LEU A 90 19.75 15.78 9.06
CA LEU A 90 19.49 14.53 9.76
C LEU A 90 18.65 13.57 8.91
N ARG A 91 17.65 14.10 8.18
CA ARG A 91 16.86 13.31 7.21
C ARG A 91 17.78 12.68 6.18
N ASP A 92 18.65 13.46 5.54
CA ASP A 92 19.56 13.00 4.50
C ASP A 92 20.58 12.00 5.05
N SER A 93 21.13 12.24 6.25
CA SER A 93 22.03 11.33 6.96
C SER A 93 21.39 9.97 7.25
N LEU A 94 20.21 9.95 7.88
CA LEU A 94 19.49 8.70 8.17
C LEU A 94 19.10 7.98 6.88
N LEU A 95 18.61 8.71 5.88
CA LEU A 95 18.21 8.12 4.61
C LEU A 95 19.40 7.49 3.87
N ALA A 96 20.56 8.14 3.88
CA ALA A 96 21.78 7.59 3.30
C ALA A 96 22.16 6.27 3.98
N HIS A 97 22.14 6.22 5.32
CA HIS A 97 22.38 5.00 6.09
C HIS A 97 21.39 3.89 5.71
N MET A 98 20.09 4.19 5.70
CA MET A 98 19.03 3.23 5.32
C MET A 98 19.18 2.70 3.89
N ARG A 99 19.88 3.41 3.00
CA ARG A 99 20.16 2.99 1.62
C ARG A 99 21.37 2.08 1.49
N THR A 100 22.30 2.08 2.45
CA THR A 100 23.52 1.25 2.40
C THR A 100 23.23 -0.24 2.55
N GLY A 101 22.15 -0.60 3.26
CA GLY A 101 21.76 -1.98 3.48
C GLY A 101 20.50 -2.08 4.33
N ARG A 102 19.93 -3.29 4.37
CA ARG A 102 18.81 -3.58 5.28
C ARG A 102 19.34 -3.83 6.68
N GLN A 103 18.64 -3.31 7.67
CA GLN A 103 18.92 -3.57 9.08
C GLN A 103 18.46 -4.98 9.45
N GLY A 104 18.89 -5.49 10.62
CA GLY A 104 18.63 -6.86 11.05
C GLY A 104 17.14 -7.19 11.14
N LEU A 105 16.34 -6.32 11.76
CA LEU A 105 14.89 -6.53 11.92
C LEU A 105 14.12 -6.42 10.60
N THR A 106 14.69 -5.76 9.59
CA THR A 106 14.07 -5.57 8.28
C THR A 106 14.66 -6.45 7.19
N SER A 107 15.62 -7.32 7.53
CA SER A 107 16.33 -8.23 6.61
C SER A 107 15.37 -9.09 5.77
N ARG A 108 14.31 -9.61 6.38
CA ARG A 108 13.26 -10.42 5.73
C ARG A 108 12.41 -9.65 4.72
N PHE A 109 12.30 -8.33 4.84
CA PHE A 109 11.50 -7.52 3.93
C PHE A 109 12.32 -7.16 2.70
N VAL A 110 12.47 -8.12 1.80
CA VAL A 110 13.37 -7.98 0.64
C VAL A 110 12.96 -6.85 -0.33
N HIS A 111 11.69 -6.44 -0.26
CA HIS A 111 11.09 -5.36 -1.05
C HIS A 111 11.04 -4.02 -0.28
N SER A 112 11.60 -3.97 0.93
CA SER A 112 11.68 -2.76 1.73
C SER A 112 12.64 -1.75 1.11
N PHE A 113 12.23 -0.49 1.11
CA PHE A 113 13.01 0.62 0.58
C PHE A 113 12.61 1.95 1.22
N ALA A 114 13.58 2.82 1.47
CA ALA A 114 13.39 4.16 2.01
C ALA A 114 13.76 5.24 0.98
N ARG A 115 12.96 6.30 0.94
CA ARG A 115 13.17 7.48 0.10
C ARG A 115 12.72 8.76 0.80
N ARG A 116 13.05 9.91 0.22
CA ARG A 116 12.44 11.19 0.61
C ARG A 116 10.91 11.11 0.48
N ASP A 117 10.18 11.77 1.40
CA ASP A 117 8.75 11.99 1.16
C ASP A 117 8.59 13.00 0.03
N TYR A 118 7.89 12.59 -1.02
CA TYR A 118 7.78 13.35 -2.25
C TYR A 118 6.58 14.32 -2.18
N THR A 119 6.67 15.41 -2.93
CA THR A 119 5.49 16.25 -3.23
C THR A 119 4.52 15.50 -4.14
N VAL A 120 3.34 16.07 -4.38
CA VAL A 120 2.34 15.44 -5.25
C VAL A 120 2.85 15.37 -6.70
N GLU A 121 3.53 16.41 -7.16
CA GLU A 121 4.12 16.54 -8.48
C GLU A 121 5.24 15.51 -8.67
N GLU A 122 6.13 15.39 -7.70
CA GLU A 122 7.17 14.38 -7.66
C GLU A 122 6.58 12.95 -7.64
N LEU A 123 5.50 12.71 -6.88
CA LEU A 123 4.80 11.42 -6.90
C LEU A 123 4.19 11.10 -8.27
N ASN A 124 3.65 12.09 -8.98
CA ASN A 124 3.10 11.90 -10.31
C ASN A 124 4.21 11.54 -11.32
N LEU A 125 5.36 12.19 -11.22
CA LEU A 125 6.55 11.86 -12.02
C LEU A 125 7.03 10.43 -11.72
N ASP A 126 7.20 10.05 -10.44
CA ASP A 126 7.60 8.69 -10.04
C ASP A 126 6.60 7.63 -10.54
N ARG A 127 5.29 7.92 -10.53
CA ARG A 127 4.27 7.03 -11.10
C ARG A 127 4.41 6.86 -12.62
N ALA A 128 4.66 7.94 -13.36
CA ALA A 128 4.87 7.89 -14.80
C ALA A 128 6.11 7.04 -15.16
N LEU A 129 7.23 7.28 -14.48
CA LEU A 129 8.46 6.51 -14.66
C LEU A 129 8.29 5.03 -14.31
N ARG A 130 7.52 4.70 -13.26
CA ARG A 130 7.23 3.30 -12.90
C ARG A 130 6.38 2.61 -13.95
N LYS A 131 5.45 3.33 -14.57
CA LYS A 131 4.63 2.82 -15.67
C LYS A 131 5.54 2.49 -16.87
N GLU A 132 6.39 3.42 -17.26
CA GLU A 132 7.36 3.23 -18.35
C GLU A 132 8.32 2.06 -18.06
N ALA A 133 8.91 2.01 -16.87
CA ALA A 133 9.76 0.87 -16.46
C ALA A 133 8.99 -0.46 -16.49
N GLY A 134 7.71 -0.45 -16.13
CA GLY A 134 6.82 -1.60 -16.24
C GLY A 134 6.63 -2.07 -17.69
N GLU A 135 6.44 -1.14 -18.62
CA GLU A 135 6.33 -1.44 -20.06
C GLU A 135 7.64 -2.00 -20.63
N LEU A 136 8.80 -1.44 -20.22
CA LEU A 136 10.11 -1.97 -20.58
C LEU A 136 10.31 -3.41 -20.06
N ASN A 137 9.92 -3.67 -18.81
CA ASN A 137 9.98 -4.99 -18.20
C ASN A 137 9.07 -6.00 -18.89
N ALA A 138 7.85 -5.59 -19.26
CA ALA A 138 6.92 -6.44 -19.99
C ALA A 138 7.48 -6.84 -21.35
N ARG A 139 8.15 -5.90 -22.05
CA ARG A 139 8.83 -6.17 -23.33
C ARG A 139 10.00 -7.14 -23.19
N GLU A 140 10.77 -7.05 -22.11
CA GLU A 140 11.88 -7.97 -21.82
C GLU A 140 11.41 -9.34 -21.27
N GLY A 141 10.14 -9.46 -20.86
CA GLY A 141 9.62 -10.65 -20.18
C GLY A 141 10.16 -10.88 -18.77
N ARG A 142 10.91 -9.92 -18.21
CA ARG A 142 11.59 -10.01 -16.90
C ARG A 142 11.68 -8.65 -16.24
N LEU A 143 11.80 -8.63 -14.91
CA LEU A 143 12.08 -7.43 -14.11
C LEU A 143 13.55 -7.02 -14.28
N ALA A 144 13.83 -6.22 -15.31
CA ALA A 144 15.14 -5.67 -15.63
C ALA A 144 15.29 -4.17 -15.31
N TYR A 145 14.20 -3.41 -15.20
CA TYR A 145 14.19 -1.96 -15.00
C TYR A 145 13.44 -1.60 -13.71
N VAL A 146 14.01 -0.69 -12.92
CA VAL A 146 13.39 -0.16 -11.69
C VAL A 146 13.57 1.35 -11.61
N VAL A 147 12.64 2.04 -10.96
CA VAL A 147 12.77 3.48 -10.70
C VAL A 147 13.45 3.72 -9.37
N ARG A 148 14.49 4.56 -9.35
CA ARG A 148 15.12 5.08 -8.13
C ARG A 148 15.44 6.56 -8.33
N ASP A 149 15.04 7.40 -7.37
CA ASP A 149 15.33 8.84 -7.38
C ASP A 149 15.00 9.55 -8.70
N PHE A 150 13.87 9.17 -9.32
CA PHE A 150 13.36 9.68 -10.61
C PHE A 150 14.14 9.24 -11.87
N ASP A 151 15.02 8.25 -11.73
CA ASP A 151 15.69 7.62 -12.87
C ASP A 151 15.23 6.17 -13.06
N ILE A 152 15.13 5.75 -14.32
CA ILE A 152 14.95 4.34 -14.68
C ILE A 152 16.33 3.67 -14.74
N ILE A 153 16.58 2.76 -13.80
CA ILE A 153 17.84 2.04 -13.66
C ILE A 153 17.68 0.60 -14.13
N LYS A 154 18.59 0.14 -14.99
CA LYS A 154 18.69 -1.25 -15.40
C LYS A 154 19.41 -2.09 -14.33
N LEU A 155 18.78 -3.16 -13.88
CA LEU A 155 19.32 -4.11 -12.93
C LEU A 155 20.42 -4.96 -13.57
N LYS A 156 21.53 -5.14 -12.86
CA LYS A 156 22.61 -6.07 -13.26
C LYS A 156 22.13 -7.52 -13.33
N TYR A 157 21.23 -7.90 -12.44
CA TYR A 157 20.63 -9.24 -12.37
C TYR A 157 19.11 -9.13 -12.49
N PRO A 158 18.56 -9.25 -13.71
CA PRO A 158 17.12 -9.27 -13.92
C PRO A 158 16.46 -10.43 -13.17
N ARG A 159 15.21 -10.24 -12.75
CA ARG A 159 14.41 -11.27 -12.06
C ARG A 159 13.19 -11.65 -12.89
N ASP A 160 12.62 -12.81 -12.64
CA ASP A 160 11.37 -13.18 -13.30
C ASP A 160 10.23 -12.24 -12.88
N LEU A 161 9.34 -11.97 -13.83
CA LEU A 161 8.10 -11.28 -13.51
C LEU A 161 7.22 -12.22 -12.67
N PRO A 162 6.45 -11.67 -11.70
CA PRO A 162 5.46 -12.46 -10.98
C PRO A 162 4.53 -13.14 -11.98
N ARG A 163 4.32 -14.46 -11.85
CA ARG A 163 3.33 -15.17 -12.64
C ARG A 163 1.96 -14.57 -12.33
N ARG A 164 1.38 -13.85 -13.28
CA ARG A 164 -0.02 -13.42 -13.19
C ARG A 164 -0.84 -14.70 -13.20
N ASN A 165 -1.39 -15.11 -12.06
CA ASN A 165 -2.38 -16.18 -12.03
C ASN A 165 -3.51 -15.76 -12.98
N GLN A 166 -3.59 -16.42 -14.15
CA GLN A 166 -4.56 -16.11 -15.20
C GLN A 166 -6.01 -16.42 -14.76
N ASN A 167 -6.21 -17.01 -13.58
CA ASN A 167 -7.52 -17.42 -13.07
C ASN A 167 -8.39 -16.27 -12.52
N ALA A 168 -7.88 -15.04 -12.42
CA ALA A 168 -8.69 -13.90 -11.93
C ALA A 168 -9.55 -13.24 -13.02
N GLY A 169 -9.36 -13.59 -14.30
CA GLY A 169 -10.06 -12.96 -15.44
C GLY A 169 -11.27 -13.74 -15.98
N ALA A 170 -11.48 -15.00 -15.58
CA ALA A 170 -12.49 -15.88 -16.18
C ALA A 170 -13.83 -15.96 -15.40
N ALA A 171 -13.91 -15.40 -14.18
CA ALA A 171 -15.10 -15.54 -13.33
C ALA A 171 -16.19 -14.46 -13.52
N LEU A 172 -16.03 -13.54 -14.49
CA LEU A 172 -16.97 -12.43 -14.73
C LEU A 172 -17.67 -12.49 -16.11
N GLY A 173 -17.58 -13.62 -16.82
CA GLY A 173 -18.07 -13.72 -18.21
C GLY A 173 -18.90 -14.95 -18.57
N SER A 174 -19.38 -15.78 -17.63
CA SER A 174 -20.12 -17.00 -17.98
C SER A 174 -21.44 -17.21 -17.22
N ALA A 175 -22.11 -16.14 -16.80
CA ALA A 175 -23.41 -16.22 -16.12
C ALA A 175 -24.52 -15.41 -16.82
N ALA A 176 -24.38 -15.14 -18.12
CA ALA A 176 -25.35 -14.37 -18.87
C ALA A 176 -25.51 -14.92 -20.31
N GLU A 177 -25.72 -16.22 -20.47
CA GLU A 177 -26.13 -16.76 -21.78
C GLU A 177 -26.84 -18.12 -21.71
N ASP A 178 -27.73 -18.32 -20.72
CA ASP A 178 -28.52 -19.55 -20.67
C ASP A 178 -29.96 -19.30 -20.18
N SER A 179 -30.62 -18.32 -20.78
CA SER A 179 -32.06 -18.11 -20.55
C SER A 179 -32.73 -17.48 -21.77
N LEU A 180 -32.75 -18.18 -22.90
CA LEU A 180 -33.76 -17.95 -23.93
C LEU A 180 -33.91 -19.19 -24.81
N ILE A 181 -35.17 -19.55 -25.10
CA ILE A 181 -35.67 -20.59 -26.03
C ILE A 181 -36.09 -21.93 -25.39
N LYS A 182 -37.36 -21.95 -24.93
CA LYS A 182 -38.46 -22.91 -25.27
C LYS A 182 -39.63 -22.59 -24.31
N GLY A 183 -40.83 -22.16 -24.68
CA GLY A 183 -41.56 -22.18 -25.96
C GLY A 183 -42.66 -23.25 -25.95
N GLY A 184 -43.88 -22.87 -25.49
CA GLY A 184 -45.21 -23.49 -25.76
C GLY A 184 -45.49 -24.89 -25.19
N ALA A 185 -46.71 -25.34 -24.88
CA ALA A 185 -48.08 -24.81 -25.02
C ALA A 185 -49.07 -25.71 -24.23
N ASP A 186 -50.35 -25.30 -24.21
CA ASP A 186 -51.61 -26.05 -23.94
C ASP A 186 -52.01 -26.23 -22.45
N ASP A 187 -52.99 -25.51 -21.89
CA ASP A 187 -54.45 -25.40 -22.12
C ASP A 187 -55.28 -26.59 -21.63
N ALA A 188 -56.10 -26.37 -20.59
CA ALA A 188 -57.41 -26.99 -20.36
C ALA A 188 -58.00 -26.61 -18.98
N SER A 189 -59.09 -25.84 -19.04
CA SER A 189 -60.08 -25.56 -18.01
C SER A 189 -60.83 -26.80 -17.46
N HIS A 190 -61.19 -26.84 -16.15
CA HIS A 190 -62.58 -26.95 -15.65
C HIS A 190 -62.71 -27.11 -14.10
N ARG A 191 -63.50 -26.18 -13.52
CA ARG A 191 -64.55 -26.27 -12.47
C ARG A 191 -64.41 -27.03 -11.12
N GLN A 192 -64.90 -26.27 -10.11
CA GLN A 192 -65.79 -26.64 -8.97
C GLN A 192 -65.18 -27.38 -7.75
N VAL A 193 -65.57 -27.18 -6.49
CA VAL A 193 -66.45 -26.22 -5.76
C VAL A 193 -66.31 -26.52 -4.24
N GLN A 194 -66.64 -25.53 -3.37
CA GLN A 194 -66.95 -25.63 -1.92
C GLN A 194 -65.81 -26.00 -0.94
N GLY A 195 -65.67 -25.39 0.24
CA GLY A 195 -66.48 -24.37 0.91
C GLY A 195 -65.90 -23.92 2.27
N ARG A 196 -66.40 -22.74 2.73
CA ARG A 196 -66.80 -22.35 4.11
C ARG A 196 -65.93 -22.86 5.28
N ARG A 197 -65.29 -22.05 6.13
CA ARG A 197 -65.77 -21.12 7.21
C ARG A 197 -64.66 -21.26 8.28
N GLY A 198 -64.21 -20.31 9.10
CA GLY A 198 -64.53 -18.93 9.37
C GLY A 198 -63.40 -18.32 10.22
N LYS A 199 -63.33 -16.99 10.20
CA LYS A 199 -62.69 -16.11 11.21
C LYS A 199 -63.61 -16.01 12.45
N PRO A 200 -63.32 -15.22 13.53
CA PRO A 200 -62.08 -14.51 13.96
C PRO A 200 -61.80 -14.59 15.49
N ALA A 201 -60.82 -13.77 15.94
CA ALA A 201 -60.77 -13.04 17.22
C ALA A 201 -60.44 -13.85 18.49
N SER A 202 -59.75 -13.36 19.52
CA SER A 202 -59.13 -12.07 19.87
C SER A 202 -58.44 -12.25 21.23
N GLN A 203 -57.40 -11.43 21.48
CA GLN A 203 -57.04 -10.77 22.77
C GLN A 203 -57.14 -11.56 24.09
N ALA A 204 -55.99 -11.69 24.78
CA ALA A 204 -55.67 -10.92 26.00
C ALA A 204 -54.19 -11.12 26.33
#